data_AF-A0A1H8LSD6-F1
#
_entry.id   AF-A0A1H8LSD6-F1
#
_cell.length_a   1.000
_cell.length_b   1.000
_cell.length_c   1.000
_cell.angle_alpha   90.00
_cell.angle_beta   90.00
_cell.angle_gamma   90.00
#
_symmetry.space_group_name_H-M   'P 1'
#
loop_
_entity.id
_entity.type
_entity.pdbx_description
1 polymer ?
#
loop_
_entity_poly.entity_id
_entity_poly.type
_entity_poly.pdbx_seq_one_letter_code
_entity_poly.pdbx_strand_id
1 'polypeptide(L)'
;MSVTARPAARAKIRVVWSRDAAPTPATEAAIVSAIEKDLRAARIQRRFDDMLHHLDELFIFHKHAESAAVRSRCAALLAGA
;
A
#
# COMPACT_ATOMS: atom_id res chain seq x y z
N MET A 1 10.87 -27.54 -25.14
CA MET A 1 10.63 -27.20 -23.72
C MET A 1 9.88 -25.87 -23.70
N SER A 2 8.57 -25.89 -23.48
CA SER A 2 7.74 -24.67 -23.54
C SER A 2 7.44 -24.19 -22.12
N VAL A 3 8.00 -23.05 -21.74
CA VAL A 3 7.71 -22.38 -20.45
C VAL A 3 6.53 -21.44 -20.67
N THR A 4 5.33 -21.89 -20.29
CA THR A 4 4.14 -21.04 -20.25
C THR A 4 4.19 -20.16 -19.00
N ALA A 5 4.60 -18.89 -19.18
CA ALA A 5 4.51 -17.89 -18.12
C ALA A 5 3.04 -17.58 -17.83
N ARG A 6 2.58 -17.97 -16.64
CA ARG A 6 1.23 -17.72 -16.14
C ARG A 6 1.12 -16.23 -15.76
N PRO A 7 0.14 -15.46 -16.28
CA PRO A 7 -0.01 -14.08 -15.86
C PRO A 7 -0.38 -14.04 -14.37
N ALA A 8 0.41 -13.33 -13.57
CA ALA A 8 0.13 -13.09 -12.17
C ALA A 8 -1.18 -12.28 -12.09
N ALA A 9 -2.24 -12.90 -11.59
CA ALA A 9 -3.52 -12.25 -11.37
C ALA A 9 -3.29 -11.09 -10.38
N ARG A 10 -3.35 -9.86 -10.89
CA ARG A 10 -3.19 -8.63 -10.10
C ARG A 10 -4.44 -8.49 -9.23
N ALA A 11 -4.34 -8.91 -7.97
CA ALA A 11 -5.40 -8.78 -6.99
C ALA A 11 -5.66 -7.28 -6.79
N LYS A 12 -6.80 -6.79 -7.29
CA LYS A 12 -7.26 -5.43 -7.02
C LYS A 12 -7.77 -5.41 -5.58
N ILE A 13 -6.95 -4.95 -4.64
CA ILE A 13 -7.39 -4.70 -3.27
C ILE A 13 -8.33 -3.50 -3.32
N ARG A 14 -9.63 -3.76 -3.28
CA ARG A 14 -10.65 -2.72 -3.16
C ARG A 14 -10.80 -2.40 -1.67
N VAL A 15 -10.15 -1.34 -1.20
CA VAL A 15 -10.32 -0.88 0.18
C VAL A 15 -11.68 -0.16 0.28
N VAL A 16 -12.69 -0.86 0.80
CA VAL A 16 -13.99 -0.27 1.18
C VAL A 16 -13.92 0.02 2.68
N TRP A 17 -13.84 1.30 3.04
CA TRP A 17 -13.88 1.73 4.44
C TRP A 17 -15.33 1.70 4.94
N SER A 18 -15.77 0.58 5.48
CA SER A 18 -17.00 0.51 6.27
C SER A 18 -16.74 1.18 7.62
N ARG A 19 -17.49 2.24 7.93
CA ARG A 19 -17.34 3.06 9.14
C ARG A 19 -17.45 2.27 10.46
N ASP A 20 -18.08 1.10 10.42
CA ASP A 20 -18.31 0.24 11.59
C ASP A 20 -17.25 -0.86 11.80
N ALA A 21 -16.26 -0.97 10.90
CA ALA A 21 -15.18 -1.96 11.00
C ALA A 21 -13.84 -1.26 10.82
N ALA A 22 -13.47 -0.43 11.80
CA ALA A 22 -12.11 0.10 11.86
C ALA A 22 -11.12 -1.08 11.88
N PRO A 23 -10.19 -1.16 10.91
CA PRO A 23 -9.19 -2.22 10.90
C PRO A 23 -8.39 -2.14 12.20
N THR A 24 -8.21 -3.29 12.86
CA THR A 24 -7.39 -3.32 14.08
C THR A 24 -5.97 -2.82 13.78
N PRO A 25 -5.23 -2.25 14.77
CA PRO A 25 -3.91 -1.68 14.53
C PRO A 25 -2.89 -2.65 13.89
N ALA A 26 -3.01 -3.95 14.17
CA ALA A 26 -2.20 -4.99 13.53
C ALA A 26 -2.52 -5.15 12.03
N THR A 27 -3.79 -4.99 11.66
CA THR A 27 -4.28 -5.00 10.27
C THR A 27 -3.79 -3.75 9.52
N GLU A 28 -3.83 -2.57 10.14
CA GLU A 28 -3.33 -1.34 9.54
C GLU A 28 -1.84 -1.44 9.18
N ALA A 29 -1.01 -1.95 10.10
CA ALA A 29 0.42 -2.13 9.87
C ALA A 29 0.72 -3.14 8.74
N ALA A 30 -0.08 -4.20 8.62
CA ALA A 30 0.03 -5.17 7.54
C ALA A 30 -0.31 -4.54 6.17
N ILE A 31 -1.35 -3.70 6.12
CA ILE A 31 -1.74 -2.98 4.90
C ILE A 31 -0.62 -2.03 4.46
N VAL A 32 -0.09 -1.21 5.38
CA VAL A 32 1.01 -0.30 5.06
C VAL A 32 2.26 -1.05 4.59
N SER A 33 2.55 -2.22 5.17
CA SER A 33 3.67 -3.06 4.72
C SER A 33 3.48 -3.61 3.30
N ALA A 34 2.24 -3.92 2.91
CA ALA A 34 1.91 -4.34 1.55
C ALA A 34 2.05 -3.17 0.55
N ILE A 35 1.51 -2.00 0.88
CA ILE A 35 1.64 -0.79 0.04
C ILE A 35 3.12 -0.43 -0.15
N GLU A 36 3.93 -0.50 0.91
CA GLU A 36 5.37 -0.24 0.84
C GLU A 36 6.11 -1.20 -0.11
N LYS A 37 5.73 -2.48 -0.10
CA LYS A 37 6.28 -3.48 -1.01
C LYS A 37 5.90 -3.16 -2.47
N ASP A 38 4.65 -2.80 -2.71
CA ASP A 38 4.16 -2.52 -4.06
C ASP A 38 4.72 -1.20 -4.60
N LEU A 39 4.87 -0.18 -3.75
CA LEU A 39 5.55 1.08 -4.07
C LEU A 39 7.00 0.83 -4.50
N ARG A 40 7.75 0.00 -3.78
CA ARG A 40 9.12 -0.39 -4.18
C ARG A 40 9.14 -1.09 -5.52
N ALA A 41 8.21 -2.02 -5.76
CA ALA A 41 8.12 -2.72 -7.04
C ALA A 41 7.79 -1.76 -8.20
N ALA A 42 6.88 -0.81 -7.98
CA ALA A 42 6.55 0.23 -8.95
C ALA A 42 7.75 1.13 -9.25
N ARG A 43 8.54 1.50 -8.24
CA ARG A 43 9.77 2.29 -8.38
C ARG A 43 10.84 1.58 -9.21
N ILE A 44 11.11 0.31 -8.92
CA ILE A 44 12.08 -0.51 -9.67
C ILE A 44 11.65 -0.63 -11.14
N GLN A 45 10.35 -0.83 -11.38
CA GLN A 45 9.78 -1.04 -12.71
C GLN A 45 9.45 0.27 -13.44
N ARG A 46 9.73 1.43 -12.82
CA ARG A 46 9.40 2.78 -13.35
C ARG A 46 7.94 2.94 -13.75
N ARG A 47 7.02 2.27 -13.03
CA ARG A 47 5.58 2.42 -13.21
C ARG A 47 5.11 3.64 -12.40
N PHE A 48 5.26 4.83 -13.00
CA PHE A 48 5.02 6.09 -12.29
C PHE A 48 3.57 6.27 -11.82
N ASP A 49 2.58 5.88 -12.63
CA ASP A 49 1.18 5.94 -12.23
C ASP A 49 0.88 5.06 -11.02
N ASP A 50 1.47 3.86 -10.99
CA ASP A 50 1.34 2.95 -9.86
C ASP A 50 2.07 3.48 -8.61
N MET A 51 3.23 4.15 -8.78
CA MET A 51 3.90 4.82 -7.68
C MET A 51 3.02 5.92 -7.08
N LEU A 52 2.47 6.81 -7.92
CA LEU A 52 1.60 7.91 -7.46
C LEU A 52 0.38 7.36 -6.72
N HIS A 53 -0.24 6.31 -7.26
CA HIS A 53 -1.36 5.64 -6.61
C HIS A 53 -1.01 5.14 -5.20
N HIS A 54 0.12 4.46 -5.03
CA HIS A 54 0.54 3.95 -3.71
C HIS A 54 0.96 5.06 -2.73
N LEU A 55 1.48 6.19 -3.23
CA LEU A 55 1.75 7.36 -2.39
C LEU A 55 0.45 8.00 -1.90
N ASP A 56 -0.58 8.08 -2.73
CA ASP A 56 -1.90 8.55 -2.32
C ASP A 56 -2.53 7.64 -1.25
N GLU A 57 -2.41 6.32 -1.41
CA GLU A 57 -2.84 5.35 -0.39
C GLU A 57 -2.11 5.58 0.95
N LEU A 58 -0.79 5.78 0.91
CA LEU A 58 0.00 6.10 2.11
C LEU A 58 -0.42 7.42 2.75
N PHE A 59 -0.75 8.44 1.95
CA PHE A 59 -1.21 9.73 2.44
C PHE A 59 -2.56 9.60 3.16
N ILE A 60 -3.50 8.85 2.60
CA ILE A 60 -4.80 8.57 3.23
C ILE A 60 -4.59 7.86 4.57
N PHE A 61 -3.75 6.81 4.62
CA PHE A 61 -3.42 6.12 5.87
C PHE A 61 -2.75 7.05 6.89
N HIS A 62 -1.81 7.89 6.45
CA HIS A 62 -1.18 8.86 7.34
C HIS A 62 -2.19 9.82 8.00
N LYS A 63 -3.22 10.23 7.26
CA LYS A 63 -4.24 11.17 7.76
C LYS A 63 -5.30 10.52 8.65
N HIS A 64 -5.65 9.26 8.38
CA HIS A 64 -6.83 8.64 8.97
C HIS A 64 -6.56 7.44 9.88
N ALA A 65 -5.35 6.87 9.87
CA ALA A 65 -5.03 5.76 10.77
C ALA A 65 -5.13 6.20 12.23
N GLU A 66 -5.78 5.38 13.06
CA GLU A 66 -5.91 5.64 14.49
C GLU A 66 -4.58 5.38 15.21
N SER A 67 -3.79 4.42 14.72
CA SER A 67 -2.48 4.08 15.26
C SER A 67 -1.42 5.14 14.95
N ALA A 68 -0.87 5.75 16.00
CA ALA A 68 0.25 6.70 15.88
C ALA A 68 1.49 6.08 15.22
N ALA A 69 1.75 4.80 15.48
CA ALA A 69 2.86 4.08 14.87
C ALA A 69 2.68 3.93 13.36
N VAL A 70 1.46 3.65 12.91
CA VAL A 70 1.10 3.57 11.48
C VAL A 70 1.26 4.94 10.82
N ARG A 71 0.73 6.00 11.43
CA ARG A 71 0.89 7.38 10.90
C ARG A 71 2.35 7.80 10.76
N SER A 72 3.19 7.46 11.75
CA SER A 72 4.63 7.74 11.75
C SER A 72 5.33 6.98 10.61
N ARG A 73 5.01 5.69 10.43
CA ARG A 73 5.57 4.87 9.34
C ARG A 73 5.17 5.41 7.97
N CYS A 74 3.91 5.77 7.76
CA CYS A 74 3.47 6.38 6.50
C CYS A 74 4.21 7.70 6.22
N ALA A 75 4.41 8.56 7.24
CA ALA A 75 5.17 9.79 7.07
C ALA A 75 6.62 9.55 6.63
N ALA A 76 7.28 8.54 7.21
CA ALA A 76 8.64 8.16 6.81
C ALA A 76 8.72 7.68 5.35
N LEU A 77 7.73 6.91 4.89
CA LEU A 77 7.66 6.44 3.51
C LEU A 77 7.39 7.58 2.52
N LEU A 78 6.51 8.52 2.87
CA LEU A 78 6.22 9.70 2.06
C LEU A 78 7.42 10.65 1.94
N ALA A 79 8.22 10.78 3.01
CA ALA A 79 9.42 11.63 3.00
C ALA A 79 10.58 11.04 2.17
N GLY A 80 10.61 9.71 1.98
CA GLY A 80 11.64 9.01 1.20
C GLY A 80 11.24 8.67 -0.25
N ALA A 81 10.02 9.05 -0.66
CA ALA A 81 9.43 8.75 -1.96
C ALA A 81 10.17 9.41 -3.13
#